data_AF-I3XY64-F1
#
_entry.id   AF-I3XY64-F1
#
_cell.length_a   1.000
_cell.length_b   1.000
_cell.length_c   1.000
_cell.angle_alpha   90.00
_cell.angle_beta   90.00
_cell.angle_gamma   90.00
#
_symmetry.space_group_name_H-M   'P 1'
#
loop_
_entity.id
_entity.type
_entity.pdbx_description
1 polymer ?
#
loop_
_entity_poly.entity_id
_entity_poly.type
_entity_poly.pdbx_seq_one_letter_code
_entity_poly.pdbx_strand_id
1 'polypeptide(L)'
;MAIINTGEPRNVVGNAISGALASGMVASALNYNQYKQEKIDKETAIKNSLKLTVQGGIVTASAIAAANYVGNNNILGVLTAVSLGAMGVYGVEKVYEKTLTCKTEDVLDVKEEGE
;
A
#
# COMPACT_ATOMS: atom_id res chain seq x y z
N MET A 1 -33.26 2.18 7.53
CA MET A 1 -31.93 2.08 6.90
C MET A 1 -32.08 1.11 5.73
N ALA A 2 -31.85 1.56 4.50
CA ALA A 2 -32.00 0.67 3.35
C ALA A 2 -30.91 -0.42 3.41
N ILE A 3 -31.32 -1.67 3.29
CA ILE A 3 -30.39 -2.80 3.19
C ILE A 3 -29.68 -2.66 1.83
N ILE A 4 -28.40 -2.30 1.85
CA ILE A 4 -27.61 -2.20 0.62
C ILE A 4 -27.15 -3.60 0.26
N ASN A 5 -27.75 -4.20 -0.78
CA ASN A 5 -27.32 -5.50 -1.27
C ASN A 5 -26.02 -5.33 -2.07
N THR A 6 -24.89 -5.76 -1.52
CA THR A 6 -23.57 -5.71 -2.17
C THR A 6 -23.20 -7.00 -2.92
N GLY A 7 -24.14 -7.96 -2.97
CA GLY A 7 -23.93 -9.31 -3.48
C GLY A 7 -23.37 -10.28 -2.43
N GLU A 8 -22.84 -11.40 -2.90
CA GLU A 8 -22.19 -12.41 -2.04
C GLU A 8 -20.85 -11.89 -1.49
N PRO A 9 -20.46 -12.27 -0.25
CA PRO A 9 -19.17 -11.89 0.33
C PRO A 9 -17.98 -12.30 -0.56
N ARG A 10 -17.07 -11.35 -0.80
CA ARG A 10 -15.88 -11.55 -1.64
C ARG A 10 -14.65 -11.90 -0.80
N ASN A 11 -13.70 -12.66 -1.37
CA ASN A 11 -12.42 -12.97 -0.73
C ASN A 11 -11.53 -11.71 -0.64
N VAL A 12 -11.30 -11.24 0.58
CA VAL A 12 -10.49 -10.05 0.88
C VAL A 12 -9.05 -10.23 0.43
N VAL A 13 -8.43 -11.38 0.72
CA VAL A 13 -7.01 -11.62 0.42
C VAL A 13 -6.78 -11.74 -1.08
N GLY A 14 -7.64 -12.48 -1.78
CA GLY A 14 -7.56 -12.62 -3.24
C GLY A 14 -7.66 -11.26 -3.95
N ASN A 15 -8.62 -10.43 -3.53
CA ASN A 15 -8.77 -9.10 -4.12
C ASN A 15 -7.64 -8.16 -3.72
N ALA A 16 -7.09 -8.27 -2.50
CA ALA A 16 -5.92 -7.50 -2.09
C ALA A 16 -4.72 -7.74 -3.01
N ILE A 17 -4.43 -8.99 -3.36
CA ILE A 17 -3.35 -9.34 -4.29
C ILE A 17 -3.61 -8.72 -5.66
N SER A 18 -4.83 -8.83 -6.19
CA SER A 18 -5.18 -8.23 -7.49
C SER A 18 -5.06 -6.70 -7.48
N GLY A 19 -5.48 -6.05 -6.39
CA GLY A 19 -5.36 -4.61 -6.21
C GLY A 19 -3.92 -4.14 -6.15
N ALA A 20 -3.06 -4.91 -5.46
CA ALA A 20 -1.63 -4.64 -5.41
C ALA A 20 -0.97 -4.76 -6.80
N LEU A 21 -1.30 -5.81 -7.56
CA LEU A 21 -0.75 -5.99 -8.91
C LEU A 21 -1.21 -4.86 -9.85
N ALA A 22 -2.50 -4.52 -9.83
CA ALA A 22 -3.04 -3.44 -10.66
C ALA A 22 -2.40 -2.08 -10.32
N SER A 23 -2.31 -1.74 -9.04
CA SER A 23 -1.66 -0.49 -8.61
C SER A 23 -0.17 -0.49 -8.93
N GLY A 24 0.51 -1.63 -8.78
CA GLY A 24 1.92 -1.79 -9.12
C GLY A 24 2.19 -1.60 -10.60
N MET A 25 1.35 -2.14 -11.49
CA MET A 25 1.47 -1.93 -12.94
C MET A 25 1.30 -0.45 -13.30
N VAL A 26 0.25 0.19 -12.79
CA VAL A 26 -0.02 1.63 -13.04
C VAL A 26 1.11 2.48 -12.49
N ALA A 27 1.55 2.22 -11.26
CA ALA A 27 2.64 2.95 -10.63
C ALA A 27 3.95 2.74 -11.39
N SER A 28 4.26 1.53 -11.82
CA SER A 28 5.47 1.24 -12.61
C SER A 28 5.45 2.00 -13.93
N ALA A 29 4.32 2.01 -14.65
CA ALA A 29 4.19 2.74 -15.90
C ALA A 29 4.36 4.27 -15.70
N LEU A 30 3.72 4.84 -14.68
CA LEU A 30 3.81 6.26 -14.37
C LEU A 30 5.23 6.67 -13.92
N ASN A 31 5.83 5.90 -13.01
CA ASN A 31 7.17 6.19 -12.50
C ASN A 31 8.26 5.94 -13.56
N TYR A 32 8.11 4.93 -14.42
CA TYR A 32 9.02 4.70 -15.54
C TYR A 32 9.02 5.88 -16.53
N ASN A 33 7.84 6.43 -16.81
CA ASN A 33 7.72 7.60 -17.67
C ASN A 33 8.38 8.84 -17.02
N GLN A 34 8.16 9.06 -15.72
CA GLN A 34 8.81 10.15 -14.98
C GLN A 34 10.33 10.00 -14.91
N TYR A 35 10.84 8.77 -14.77
CA TYR A 35 12.27 8.48 -14.84
C TYR A 35 12.87 8.82 -16.21
N LYS A 36 12.19 8.43 -17.31
CA LYS A 36 12.62 8.79 -18.67
C LYS A 36 12.61 10.30 -18.94
N GLN A 37 11.75 11.04 -18.26
CA GLN A 37 11.69 12.49 -18.32
C GLN A 37 12.68 13.18 -17.36
N GLU A 38 13.58 12.43 -16.72
CA GLU A 38 14.56 12.92 -15.74
C GLU A 38 13.93 13.67 -14.55
N LYS A 39 12.63 13.41 -14.28
CA LYS A 39 11.90 14.02 -13.16
C LYS A 39 12.18 13.34 -11.83
N ILE A 40 12.51 12.05 -11.86
CA ILE A 40 12.83 11.22 -10.70
C ILE A 40 13.98 10.28 -11.04
N ASP A 41 14.75 9.88 -10.02
CA ASP A 41 15.77 8.84 -10.15
C ASP A 41 15.15 7.43 -10.24
N LYS A 42 15.92 6.47 -10.77
CA LYS A 42 15.55 5.06 -10.88
C LYS A 42 15.19 4.43 -9.53
N GLU A 43 15.95 4.74 -8.48
CA GLU A 43 15.69 4.24 -7.13
C GLU A 43 14.35 4.77 -6.61
N THR A 44 14.09 6.07 -6.80
CA THR A 44 12.82 6.71 -6.42
C THR A 44 11.65 6.10 -7.20
N ALA A 45 11.83 5.83 -8.49
CA ALA A 45 10.81 5.20 -9.32
C ALA A 45 10.43 3.81 -8.82
N ILE A 46 11.42 2.99 -8.43
CA ILE A 46 11.19 1.64 -7.87
C ILE A 46 10.52 1.72 -6.50
N LYS A 47 11.02 2.57 -5.60
CA LYS A 47 10.44 2.76 -4.25
C LYS A 47 8.99 3.22 -4.31
N ASN A 48 8.68 4.19 -5.18
CA ASN A 48 7.31 4.67 -5.36
C ASN A 48 6.40 3.58 -5.91
N SER A 49 6.89 2.79 -6.87
CA SER A 49 6.10 1.69 -7.44
C SER A 49 5.81 0.62 -6.40
N LEU A 50 6.79 0.26 -5.58
CA LEU A 50 6.61 -0.69 -4.46
C LEU A 50 5.66 -0.14 -3.39
N LYS A 51 5.83 1.13 -2.98
CA LYS A 51 4.93 1.81 -2.03
C LYS A 51 3.48 1.74 -2.52
N LEU A 52 3.23 2.12 -3.78
CA LEU A 52 1.90 2.12 -4.38
C LEU A 52 1.33 0.71 -4.60
N THR A 53 2.19 -0.28 -4.86
CA THR A 53 1.79 -1.70 -4.92
C THR A 53 1.21 -2.14 -3.57
N VAL A 54 1.95 -1.93 -2.49
CA VAL A 54 1.51 -2.33 -1.14
C VAL A 54 0.27 -1.55 -0.72
N GLN A 55 0.24 -0.23 -0.93
CA GLN A 55 -0.91 0.61 -0.62
C GLN A 55 -2.15 0.19 -1.40
N GLY A 56 -2.02 -0.11 -2.69
CA GLY A 56 -3.14 -0.58 -3.52
C GLY A 56 -3.73 -1.90 -3.03
N GLY A 57 -2.88 -2.81 -2.53
CA GLY A 57 -3.33 -4.03 -1.88
C GLY A 57 -4.14 -3.76 -0.60
N ILE A 58 -3.62 -2.91 0.29
CA ILE A 58 -4.28 -2.54 1.55
C ILE A 58 -5.62 -1.84 1.29
N VAL A 59 -5.64 -0.85 0.39
CA VAL A 59 -6.86 -0.11 0.04
C VAL A 59 -7.91 -1.03 -0.58
N THR A 60 -7.49 -1.95 -1.44
CA THR A 60 -8.42 -2.92 -2.04
C THR A 60 -8.94 -3.91 -0.98
N ALA A 61 -8.08 -4.40 -0.09
CA ALA A 61 -8.46 -5.29 0.99
C ALA A 61 -9.51 -4.64 1.91
N SER A 62 -9.25 -3.41 2.36
CA SER A 62 -10.14 -2.68 3.26
C SER A 62 -11.46 -2.32 2.59
N ALA A 63 -11.44 -1.93 1.31
CA ALA A 63 -12.64 -1.64 0.54
C ALA A 63 -13.51 -2.88 0.36
N ILE A 64 -12.93 -4.04 0.08
CA ILE A 64 -13.66 -5.30 -0.07
C ILE A 64 -14.21 -5.78 1.27
N ALA A 65 -13.43 -5.69 2.35
CA ALA A 65 -13.91 -5.99 3.70
C ALA A 65 -15.07 -5.07 4.09
N ALA A 66 -14.94 -3.77 3.86
CA ALA A 66 -16.01 -2.80 4.07
C ALA A 66 -17.25 -3.14 3.23
N ALA A 67 -17.11 -3.46 1.95
CA ALA A 67 -18.22 -3.84 1.08
C ALA A 67 -18.96 -5.10 1.57
N ASN A 68 -18.22 -6.09 2.11
CA ASN A 68 -18.81 -7.28 2.73
C ASN A 68 -19.61 -6.89 4.01
N TYR A 69 -19.08 -6.00 4.84
CA TYR A 69 -19.78 -5.51 6.04
C TYR A 69 -20.99 -4.63 5.71
N VAL A 70 -20.93 -3.81 4.65
CA VAL A 70 -22.08 -3.04 4.14
C VAL A 70 -23.21 -4.00 3.74
N GLY A 71 -22.89 -5.09 3.01
CA GLY A 71 -23.87 -6.11 2.60
C GLY A 71 -24.56 -6.80 3.79
N ASN A 72 -23.85 -6.93 4.90
CA ASN A 72 -24.37 -7.49 6.15
C ASN A 72 -24.96 -6.44 7.10
N ASN A 73 -25.15 -5.19 6.64
CA ASN A 73 -25.68 -4.08 7.42
C ASN A 73 -24.89 -3.81 8.72
N ASN A 74 -23.60 -4.15 8.75
CA ASN A 74 -22.70 -4.00 9.90
C ASN A 74 -21.83 -2.74 9.77
N ILE A 75 -22.37 -1.60 10.18
CA ILE A 75 -21.70 -0.29 10.06
C ILE A 75 -20.42 -0.20 10.90
N LEU A 76 -20.40 -0.83 12.07
CA LEU A 76 -19.18 -0.90 12.89
C LEU A 76 -18.07 -1.68 12.16
N GLY A 77 -18.43 -2.75 11.46
CA GLY A 77 -17.52 -3.50 10.59
C GLY A 77 -16.97 -2.65 9.44
N VAL A 78 -17.83 -1.83 8.82
CA VAL A 78 -17.41 -0.90 7.76
C VAL A 78 -16.39 0.10 8.30
N LEU A 79 -16.70 0.75 9.43
CA LEU A 79 -15.83 1.76 10.02
C LEU A 79 -14.49 1.17 10.45
N THR A 80 -14.49 -0.02 11.05
CA THR A 80 -13.25 -0.70 11.46
C THR A 80 -12.42 -1.08 10.23
N ALA A 81 -13.03 -1.65 9.18
CA ALA A 81 -12.32 -2.00 7.95
C ALA A 81 -11.66 -0.78 7.28
N VAL A 82 -12.40 0.33 7.14
CA VAL A 82 -11.87 1.57 6.56
C VAL A 82 -10.76 2.15 7.44
N SER A 83 -10.95 2.16 8.76
CA SER A 83 -9.96 2.68 9.71
C SER A 83 -8.66 1.87 9.67
N LEU A 84 -8.74 0.54 9.65
CA LEU A 84 -7.59 -0.34 9.49
C LEU A 84 -6.90 -0.14 8.15
N GLY A 85 -7.66 0.06 7.07
CA GLY A 85 -7.11 0.41 5.77
C GLY A 85 -6.32 1.71 5.79
N ALA A 86 -6.89 2.77 6.37
CA ALA A 86 -6.25 4.08 6.50
C ALA A 86 -4.98 4.00 7.37
N MET A 87 -5.06 3.32 8.52
CA MET A 87 -3.90 3.08 9.38
C MET A 87 -2.83 2.23 8.69
N GLY A 88 -3.21 1.22 7.91
CA GLY A 88 -2.28 0.40 7.15
C GLY A 88 -1.54 1.21 6.09
N VAL A 89 -2.25 2.06 5.35
CA VAL A 89 -1.63 2.97 4.38
C VAL A 89 -0.67 3.92 5.08
N TYR A 90 -1.09 4.56 6.18
CA TYR A 90 -0.25 5.45 6.98
C TYR A 90 1.00 4.75 7.54
N GLY A 91 0.85 3.51 8.02
CA GLY A 91 1.96 2.69 8.48
C GLY A 91 2.97 2.41 7.37
N VAL A 92 2.50 2.09 6.17
CA VAL A 92 3.36 1.94 4.99
C VAL A 92 4.08 3.25 4.66
N GLU A 93 3.39 4.40 4.72
CA GLU A 93 4.05 5.69 4.50
C GLU A 93 5.16 5.94 5.50
N LYS A 94 4.89 5.71 6.80
CA LYS A 94 5.88 5.92 7.85
C LYS A 94 7.08 4.97 7.76
N VAL A 95 6.85 3.71 7.40
CA VAL A 95 7.94 2.75 7.18
C VAL A 95 8.79 3.19 5.99
N TYR A 96 8.18 3.56 4.87
CA TYR A 96 8.92 3.99 3.68
C TYR A 96 9.65 5.33 3.89
N GLU A 97 9.06 6.28 4.63
CA GLU A 97 9.73 7.51 5.07
C GLU A 97 10.97 7.19 5.93
N LYS A 98 10.84 6.27 6.90
CA LYS A 98 11.97 5.84 7.73
C LYS A 98 13.05 5.11 6.94
N THR A 99 12.68 4.25 5.98
CA THR A 99 13.63 3.58 5.10
C THR A 99 14.31 4.54 4.11
N LEU A 100 13.69 5.69 3.80
CA LEU A 100 14.33 6.78 3.05
C LEU A 100 15.37 7.54 3.90
N THR A 101 15.16 7.69 5.21
CA THR A 101 16.15 8.28 6.13
C THR A 101 17.25 7.31 6.56
N CYS A 102 17.01 5.99 6.55
CA CYS A 102 17.98 4.97 6.96
C CYS A 102 19.15 4.76 5.97
N LYS A 103 19.20 5.49 4.85
CA LYS A 103 20.36 5.49 3.94
C LYS A 103 21.48 6.45 4.36
N THR A 104 21.30 7.26 5.42
CA THR A 104 22.34 8.21 5.87
C THR A 104 23.08 7.77 7.14
N GLU A 105 22.60 6.75 7.86
CA GLU A 105 23.23 6.32 9.13
C GLU A 105 23.88 4.93 9.10
N ASP A 106 23.64 4.09 8.09
CA ASP A 106 24.27 2.75 7.97
C ASP A 106 25.47 2.70 7.01
N VAL A 107 26.27 3.78 6.93
CA VAL A 107 27.61 3.76 6.29
C VAL A 107 28.73 4.23 7.25
N LEU A 108 28.40 4.53 8.51
CA LEU A 108 29.37 4.89 9.55
C LEU A 108 29.31 3.92 10.73
N ASP A 109 29.40 2.61 10.50
CA ASP A 109 29.89 1.70 11.55
C ASP A 109 30.46 0.36 11.04
N VAL A 110 31.31 0.40 10.00
CA VAL A 110 32.22 -0.73 9.71
C VAL A 110 33.64 -0.19 9.47
N LYS A 111 34.27 0.22 10.56
CA LYS A 111 35.72 0.38 10.75
C LYS A 111 35.89 0.52 12.27
N GLU A 112 36.59 -0.32 13.02
CA GLU A 112 37.55 -1.39 12.79
C GLU A 112 37.49 -2.25 14.04
N GLU A 113 37.64 -3.58 13.96
CA GLU A 113 38.43 -4.37 14.92
C GLU A 113 38.85 -5.69 14.26
N GLY A 114 40.15 -5.92 14.18
CA GLY A 114 40.75 -7.23 13.88
C GLY A 114 41.84 -7.23 12.80
N GLU A 115 43.02 -6.65 13.08
CA GLU A 115 44.29 -7.36 13.36
C GLU A 115 45.43 -6.36 13.62
#